data_AF-J9G2E3-F1
#
_entry.id   AF-J9G2E3-F1
#
_cell.length_a   1.000
_cell.length_b   1.000
_cell.length_c   1.000
_cell.angle_alpha   90.00
_cell.angle_beta   90.00
_cell.angle_gamma   90.00
#
_symmetry.space_group_name_H-M   'P 1'
#
loop_
_entity.id
_entity.type
_entity.pdbx_description
1 polymer ?
#
loop_
_entity_poly.entity_id
_entity_poly.type
_entity_poly.pdbx_seq_one_letter_code
_entity_poly.pdbx_strand_id
1 'polypeptide(L)'
;FLSYKVCGMSWFDAINYAFTSTATGGFATESASIATFHSPAVEYVSTLFCFLAGVNFTMLYAAVTRFRVKQLFRNDEFRFYLFVVSSCTLFIMVELMWHNHYDLEHAFRSGAFQVVSFITTTGFFSDDAAQWPHVTWFALILCMIVGGCSGSTSGGMKSIRAVMILKIIRNEFRQILHPNAVLPLNVDGNNVPQSKRVTL
;
A
#
# COMPACT_ATOMS: atom_id res chain seq x y z
N PHE A 1 -11.92 -12.99 9.15
CA PHE A 1 -13.34 -13.38 9.07
C PHE A 1 -14.16 -12.86 10.26
N LEU A 2 -13.74 -13.05 11.51
CA LEU A 2 -14.46 -12.53 12.70
C LEU A 2 -14.73 -11.02 12.61
N SER A 3 -13.72 -10.22 12.28
CA SER A 3 -13.88 -8.76 12.13
C SER A 3 -14.95 -8.41 11.10
N TYR A 4 -14.93 -9.05 9.92
CA TYR A 4 -15.97 -8.88 8.89
C TYR A 4 -17.37 -9.27 9.36
N LYS A 5 -17.46 -10.35 10.14
CA LYS A 5 -18.73 -10.81 10.70
C LYS A 5 -19.30 -9.80 11.70
N VAL A 6 -18.46 -9.23 12.55
CA VAL A 6 -18.85 -8.17 13.50
C VAL A 6 -19.31 -6.91 12.78
N CYS A 7 -18.74 -6.61 11.60
CA CYS A 7 -19.17 -5.50 10.76
C CYS A 7 -20.50 -5.74 10.00
N GLY A 8 -21.15 -6.89 10.18
CA GLY A 8 -22.49 -7.17 9.64
C GLY A 8 -22.54 -8.07 8.40
N MET A 9 -21.41 -8.58 7.92
CA MET A 9 -21.40 -9.49 6.75
C MET A 9 -22.06 -10.84 7.05
N SER A 10 -22.57 -11.52 6.02
CA SER A 10 -22.96 -12.94 6.13
C SER A 10 -21.73 -13.81 6.44
N TRP A 11 -21.93 -15.02 6.97
CA TRP A 11 -20.80 -15.92 7.23
C TRP A 11 -20.05 -16.29 5.95
N PHE A 12 -20.79 -16.47 4.85
CA PHE A 12 -20.22 -16.78 3.55
C PHE A 12 -19.34 -15.63 3.04
N ASP A 13 -19.86 -14.40 3.07
CA ASP A 13 -19.09 -13.22 2.64
C ASP A 13 -17.90 -12.97 3.56
N ALA A 14 -18.08 -13.04 4.88
CA ALA A 14 -17.01 -12.76 5.84
C ALA A 14 -15.80 -13.71 5.69
N ILE A 15 -16.02 -14.95 5.25
CA ILE A 15 -14.95 -15.91 4.98
C ILE A 15 -14.30 -15.60 3.63
N ASN A 16 -15.09 -15.41 2.58
CA ASN A 16 -14.58 -15.11 1.25
C ASN A 16 -13.76 -13.81 1.24
N TYR A 17 -14.30 -12.72 1.80
CA TYR A 17 -13.60 -11.44 1.95
C TYR A 17 -12.34 -11.55 2.82
N ALA A 18 -12.32 -12.42 3.83
CA ALA A 18 -11.10 -12.65 4.61
C ALA A 18 -9.99 -13.32 3.78
N PHE A 19 -10.34 -14.32 2.96
CA PHE A 19 -9.37 -15.00 2.11
C PHE A 19 -8.85 -14.09 1.01
N THR A 20 -9.74 -13.38 0.31
CA THR A 20 -9.34 -12.49 -0.78
C THR A 20 -8.55 -11.26 -0.30
N SER A 21 -8.90 -10.65 0.83
CA SER A 21 -8.15 -9.51 1.39
C SER A 21 -6.74 -9.90 1.85
N THR A 22 -6.59 -11.07 2.48
CA THR A 22 -5.28 -11.55 2.95
C THR A 22 -4.38 -12.03 1.79
N ALA A 23 -4.98 -12.66 0.78
CA ALA A 23 -4.28 -13.08 -0.42
C ALA A 23 -4.06 -11.95 -1.43
N THR A 24 -4.56 -10.74 -1.15
CA THR A 24 -4.58 -9.58 -2.07
C THR A 24 -5.16 -9.93 -3.44
N GLY A 25 -6.22 -10.74 -3.46
CA GLY A 25 -6.78 -11.32 -4.68
C GLY A 25 -7.90 -10.52 -5.35
N GLY A 26 -8.57 -9.62 -4.62
CA GLY A 26 -9.59 -8.73 -5.20
C GLY A 26 -10.95 -9.34 -5.51
N PHE A 27 -11.07 -10.67 -5.48
CA PHE A 27 -12.33 -11.35 -5.73
C PHE A 27 -13.39 -10.97 -4.68
N ALA A 28 -14.57 -10.64 -5.15
CA ALA A 28 -15.74 -10.33 -4.34
C ALA A 28 -16.87 -11.32 -4.65
N THR A 29 -17.72 -11.58 -3.65
CA THR A 29 -18.96 -12.36 -3.84
C THR A 29 -20.03 -11.58 -4.59
N GLU A 30 -19.96 -10.26 -4.52
CA GLU A 30 -20.91 -9.31 -5.10
C GLU A 30 -20.23 -8.45 -6.18
N SER A 31 -21.00 -8.04 -7.19
CA SER A 31 -20.46 -7.30 -8.35
C SER A 31 -19.92 -5.91 -7.98
N ALA A 32 -20.51 -5.25 -6.98
CA ALA A 32 -20.05 -3.96 -6.48
C ALA A 32 -18.94 -4.08 -5.40
N SER A 33 -18.34 -5.26 -5.21
CA SER A 33 -17.27 -5.47 -4.23
C SER A 33 -17.68 -5.03 -2.81
N ILE A 34 -16.83 -4.28 -2.11
CA ILE A 34 -17.07 -3.82 -0.74
C ILE A 34 -18.13 -2.71 -0.70
N ALA A 35 -18.35 -1.99 -1.82
CA ALA A 35 -19.37 -0.94 -1.90
C ALA A 35 -20.78 -1.46 -1.58
N THR A 36 -21.10 -2.74 -1.86
CA THR A 36 -22.41 -3.36 -1.58
C THR A 36 -22.83 -3.28 -0.11
N PHE A 37 -21.86 -3.29 0.81
CA PHE A 37 -22.17 -3.34 2.25
C PHE A 37 -22.48 -1.97 2.85
N HIS A 38 -22.16 -0.87 2.13
CA HIS A 38 -22.39 0.53 2.54
C HIS A 38 -22.05 0.82 4.01
N SER A 39 -21.06 0.13 4.56
CA SER A 39 -20.72 0.15 5.97
C SER A 39 -19.28 0.65 6.13
N PRO A 40 -19.08 1.84 6.75
CA PRO A 40 -17.74 2.39 6.98
C PRO A 40 -16.83 1.42 7.73
N ALA A 41 -17.41 0.61 8.62
CA ALA A 41 -16.66 -0.38 9.39
C ALA A 41 -16.03 -1.47 8.51
N VAL A 42 -16.76 -1.93 7.47
CA VAL A 42 -16.23 -2.94 6.52
C VAL A 42 -15.07 -2.35 5.72
N GLU A 43 -15.21 -1.12 5.25
CA GLU A 43 -14.16 -0.40 4.51
C GLU A 43 -12.87 -0.28 5.32
N TYR A 44 -12.97 0.15 6.59
CA TYR A 44 -11.80 0.25 7.47
C TYR A 44 -11.15 -1.11 7.76
N VAL A 45 -11.97 -2.15 8.01
CA VAL A 45 -11.46 -3.50 8.27
C VAL A 45 -10.75 -4.04 7.03
N SER A 46 -11.32 -3.88 5.85
CA SER A 46 -10.68 -4.29 4.60
C SER A 46 -9.41 -3.51 4.32
N THR A 47 -9.42 -2.19 4.52
CA THR A 47 -8.23 -1.34 4.37
C THR A 47 -7.12 -1.83 5.29
N LEU A 48 -7.42 -2.11 6.57
CA LEU A 48 -6.46 -2.58 7.53
C LEU A 48 -5.85 -3.94 7.12
N PHE A 49 -6.68 -4.92 6.75
CA PHE A 49 -6.19 -6.23 6.36
C PHE A 49 -5.42 -6.23 5.04
N CYS A 50 -5.86 -5.46 4.05
CA CYS A 50 -5.11 -5.29 2.80
C CYS A 50 -3.77 -4.63 3.07
N PHE A 51 -3.76 -3.55 3.87
CA PHE A 51 -2.52 -2.85 4.24
C PHE A 51 -1.53 -3.80 4.90
N LEU A 52 -1.99 -4.61 5.86
CA LEU A 52 -1.16 -5.61 6.55
C LEU A 52 -0.67 -6.72 5.61
N ALA A 53 -1.51 -7.16 4.67
CA ALA A 53 -1.14 -8.15 3.66
C ALA A 53 -0.06 -7.63 2.69
N GLY A 54 -0.02 -6.31 2.45
CA GLY A 54 1.02 -5.63 1.69
C GLY A 54 2.35 -5.41 2.42
N VAL A 55 2.41 -5.67 3.74
CA VAL A 55 3.65 -5.58 4.53
C VAL A 55 4.44 -6.88 4.43
N ASN A 56 5.77 -6.80 4.57
CA ASN A 56 6.64 -7.98 4.58
C ASN A 56 6.26 -8.95 5.71
N PHE A 57 5.85 -10.18 5.36
CA PHE A 57 5.37 -11.17 6.34
C PHE A 57 6.43 -11.57 7.37
N THR A 58 7.71 -11.62 6.97
CA THR A 58 8.82 -11.91 7.91
C THR A 58 8.90 -10.85 9.00
N MET A 59 8.73 -9.58 8.63
CA MET A 59 8.74 -8.48 9.59
C MET A 59 7.47 -8.44 10.42
N LEU A 60 6.31 -8.68 9.81
CA LEU A 60 5.04 -8.75 10.53
C LEU A 60 5.06 -9.87 11.58
N TYR A 61 5.55 -11.05 11.21
CA TYR A 61 5.74 -12.18 12.13
C TYR A 61 6.70 -11.84 13.28
N ALA A 62 7.83 -11.19 12.99
CA ALA A 62 8.79 -10.77 14.01
C ALA A 62 8.19 -9.70 14.95
N ALA A 63 7.36 -8.80 14.44
CA ALA A 63 6.67 -7.78 15.22
C ALA A 63 5.67 -8.41 16.19
N VAL A 64 4.88 -9.39 15.74
CA VAL A 64 3.87 -10.08 16.57
C VAL A 64 4.52 -11.00 17.59
N THR A 65 5.50 -11.82 17.20
CA THR A 65 6.09 -12.83 18.10
C THR A 65 7.09 -12.25 19.10
N ARG A 66 7.86 -11.22 18.70
CA ARG A 66 8.91 -10.62 19.53
C ARG A 66 8.54 -9.25 20.09
N PHE A 67 7.32 -8.75 19.82
CA PHE A 67 6.86 -7.40 20.17
C PHE A 67 7.79 -6.27 19.71
N ARG A 68 8.55 -6.49 18.63
CA ARG A 68 9.54 -5.53 18.11
C ARG A 68 8.96 -4.60 17.05
N VAL A 69 7.85 -3.92 17.36
CA VAL A 69 7.21 -2.96 16.43
C VAL A 69 8.16 -1.84 15.98
N LYS A 70 9.11 -1.44 16.85
CA LYS A 70 10.13 -0.44 16.52
C LYS A 70 11.05 -0.87 15.38
N GLN A 71 11.23 -2.17 15.16
CA GLN A 71 12.04 -2.70 14.06
C GLN A 71 11.35 -2.51 12.70
N LEU A 72 10.01 -2.53 12.67
CA LEU A 72 9.22 -2.29 11.46
C LEU A 72 9.42 -0.85 10.96
N PHE A 73 9.31 0.13 11.86
CA PHE A 73 9.55 1.55 11.55
C PHE A 73 11.01 1.91 11.27
N ARG A 74 11.96 1.01 11.53
CA ARG A 74 13.37 1.22 11.18
C ARG A 74 13.69 0.76 9.76
N ASN A 75 12.88 -0.14 9.18
CA ASN A 75 13.08 -0.64 7.84
C ASN A 75 12.78 0.46 6.80
N ASP A 76 13.72 0.69 5.89
CA ASP A 76 13.58 1.69 4.82
C ASP A 76 12.39 1.39 3.88
N GLU A 77 12.14 0.11 3.58
CA GLU A 77 11.03 -0.37 2.75
C GLU A 77 9.67 -0.10 3.38
N PHE A 78 9.50 -0.44 4.67
CA PHE A 78 8.23 -0.21 5.36
C PHE A 78 7.95 1.29 5.52
N ARG A 79 8.98 2.08 5.83
CA ARG A 79 8.85 3.55 5.91
C ARG A 79 8.47 4.14 4.56
N PHE A 80 9.06 3.67 3.47
CA PHE A 80 8.70 4.11 2.13
C PHE A 80 7.26 3.72 1.78
N TYR A 81 6.87 2.48 2.04
CA TYR A 81 5.50 2.01 1.84
C TYR A 81 4.48 2.87 2.62
N LEU A 82 4.73 3.11 3.91
CA LEU A 82 3.89 3.96 4.75
C LEU A 82 3.83 5.41 4.23
N PHE A 83 4.97 5.95 3.78
CA PHE A 83 5.03 7.30 3.21
C PHE A 83 4.22 7.41 1.91
N VAL A 84 4.34 6.44 1.00
CA VAL A 84 3.56 6.43 -0.25
C VAL A 84 2.06 6.33 0.04
N VAL A 85 1.65 5.40 0.92
CA VAL A 85 0.23 5.25 1.30
C VAL A 85 -0.30 6.55 1.90
N SER A 86 0.35 7.08 2.93
CA SER A 86 -0.12 8.30 3.59
C SER A 86 -0.13 9.52 2.67
N SER A 87 0.92 9.70 1.85
CA SER A 87 0.99 10.82 0.91
C SER A 87 -0.09 10.73 -0.17
N CYS A 88 -0.31 9.56 -0.76
CA CYS A 88 -1.33 9.37 -1.78
C CYS A 88 -2.75 9.48 -1.20
N THR A 89 -2.99 8.96 0.01
CA THR A 89 -4.26 9.12 0.72
C THR A 89 -4.57 10.58 0.99
N LEU A 90 -3.61 11.36 1.50
CA LEU A 90 -3.80 12.79 1.75
C LEU A 90 -4.06 13.56 0.45
N PHE A 91 -3.31 13.24 -0.60
CA PHE A 91 -3.50 13.86 -1.91
C PHE A 91 -4.91 13.62 -2.47
N ILE A 92 -5.33 12.35 -2.49
CA ILE A 92 -6.67 11.98 -2.97
C ILE A 92 -7.76 12.58 -2.08
N MET A 93 -7.59 12.57 -0.76
CA MET A 93 -8.55 13.19 0.17
C MET A 93 -8.77 14.68 -0.14
N VAL A 94 -7.70 15.45 -0.39
CA VAL A 94 -7.81 16.88 -0.73
C VAL A 94 -8.53 17.09 -2.06
N GLU A 95 -8.20 16.29 -3.07
CA GLU A 95 -8.85 16.34 -4.38
C GLU A 95 -10.36 16.03 -4.30
N LEU A 96 -10.74 15.01 -3.51
CA LEU A 96 -12.15 14.65 -3.32
C LEU A 96 -12.93 15.71 -2.56
N MET A 97 -12.34 16.33 -1.53
CA MET A 97 -12.98 17.44 -0.82
C MET A 97 -13.21 18.64 -1.74
N TRP A 98 -12.24 18.96 -2.61
CA TRP A 98 -12.32 20.11 -3.49
C TRP A 98 -13.31 19.93 -4.64
N HIS A 99 -13.27 18.78 -5.32
CA HIS A 99 -14.06 18.54 -6.51
C HIS A 99 -15.44 17.94 -6.21
N ASN A 100 -15.48 16.92 -5.33
CA ASN A 100 -16.71 16.16 -5.07
C ASN A 100 -17.44 16.61 -3.80
N HIS A 101 -16.92 17.62 -3.08
CA HIS A 101 -17.53 18.19 -1.87
C HIS A 101 -17.83 17.13 -0.79
N TYR A 102 -16.98 16.11 -0.70
CA TYR A 102 -17.11 15.07 0.32
C TYR A 102 -16.78 15.61 1.71
N ASP A 103 -17.47 15.09 2.72
CA ASP A 103 -17.11 15.32 4.12
C ASP A 103 -15.70 14.78 4.42
N LEU A 104 -15.02 15.38 5.40
CA LEU A 104 -13.63 15.05 5.73
C LEU A 104 -13.44 13.57 6.09
N GLU A 105 -14.39 12.98 6.83
CA GLU A 105 -14.35 11.55 7.17
C GLU A 105 -14.53 10.68 5.92
N HIS A 106 -15.49 11.01 5.07
CA HIS A 106 -15.81 10.23 3.88
C HIS A 106 -14.68 10.29 2.84
N ALA A 107 -14.12 11.49 2.61
CA ALA A 107 -12.97 11.70 1.73
C ALA A 107 -11.74 10.92 2.20
N PHE A 108 -11.46 10.94 3.52
CA PHE A 108 -10.37 10.17 4.10
C PHE A 108 -10.59 8.66 3.94
N ARG A 109 -11.79 8.17 4.26
CA ARG A 109 -12.14 6.75 4.21
C ARG A 109 -12.03 6.20 2.78
N SER A 110 -12.70 6.85 1.83
CA SER A 110 -12.67 6.44 0.42
C SER A 110 -11.26 6.53 -0.17
N GLY A 111 -10.52 7.62 0.12
CA GLY A 111 -9.14 7.78 -0.34
C GLY A 111 -8.19 6.75 0.26
N ALA A 112 -8.26 6.47 1.56
CA ALA A 112 -7.44 5.47 2.23
C ALA A 112 -7.72 4.07 1.69
N PHE A 113 -8.99 3.73 1.54
CA PHE A 113 -9.43 2.45 1.01
C PHE A 113 -8.88 2.21 -0.40
N GLN A 114 -9.09 3.18 -1.30
CA GLN A 114 -8.71 3.03 -2.70
C GLN A 114 -7.18 2.98 -2.87
N VAL A 115 -6.45 3.83 -2.16
CA VAL A 115 -4.98 3.82 -2.19
C VAL A 115 -4.42 2.49 -1.70
N VAL A 116 -4.89 2.00 -0.55
CA VAL A 116 -4.43 0.73 -0.01
C VAL A 116 -4.78 -0.42 -0.95
N SER A 117 -6.02 -0.47 -1.45
CA SER A 117 -6.46 -1.49 -2.38
C SER A 117 -5.60 -1.56 -3.65
N PHE A 118 -5.22 -0.40 -4.21
CA PHE A 118 -4.41 -0.33 -5.43
C PHE A 118 -2.93 -0.59 -5.18
N ILE A 119 -2.34 -0.03 -4.11
CA ILE A 119 -0.92 -0.27 -3.79
C ILE A 119 -0.66 -1.73 -3.41
N THR A 120 -1.60 -2.40 -2.75
CA THR A 120 -1.50 -3.83 -2.44
C THR A 120 -1.98 -4.71 -3.58
N THR A 121 -2.28 -4.10 -4.74
CA THR A 121 -2.78 -4.75 -5.96
C THR A 121 -3.96 -5.68 -5.69
N THR A 122 -4.76 -5.37 -4.68
CA THR A 122 -5.94 -6.14 -4.31
C THR A 122 -7.08 -5.78 -5.24
N GLY A 123 -7.30 -4.50 -5.54
CA GLY A 123 -8.33 -4.10 -6.52
C GLY A 123 -9.76 -4.26 -6.01
N PHE A 124 -9.99 -4.09 -4.71
CA PHE A 124 -11.31 -3.75 -4.21
C PHE A 124 -11.69 -2.31 -4.53
N PHE A 125 -12.99 -2.08 -4.60
CA PHE A 125 -13.60 -0.78 -4.84
C PHE A 125 -14.68 -0.55 -3.78
N SER A 126 -14.69 0.65 -3.20
CA SER A 126 -15.71 1.08 -2.22
C SER A 126 -16.56 2.22 -2.72
N ASP A 127 -16.08 2.95 -3.71
CA ASP A 127 -16.76 4.07 -4.34
C ASP A 127 -16.51 4.01 -5.85
N ASP A 128 -17.33 4.72 -6.62
CA ASP A 128 -17.20 4.78 -8.07
C ASP A 128 -16.03 5.69 -8.45
N ALA A 129 -14.84 5.09 -8.51
CA ALA A 129 -13.62 5.76 -8.93
C ALA A 129 -13.74 6.37 -10.34
N ALA A 130 -14.69 5.94 -11.18
CA ALA A 130 -14.91 6.53 -12.50
C ALA A 130 -15.42 7.98 -12.44
N GLN A 131 -16.02 8.40 -11.33
CA GLN A 131 -16.53 9.76 -11.13
C GLN A 131 -15.49 10.69 -10.48
N TRP A 132 -14.35 10.15 -10.08
CA TRP A 132 -13.32 10.95 -9.43
C TRP A 132 -12.51 11.77 -10.45
N PRO A 133 -11.89 12.89 -10.03
CA PRO A 133 -11.01 13.67 -10.89
C PRO A 133 -9.91 12.79 -11.51
N HIS A 134 -9.64 12.93 -12.81
CA HIS A 134 -8.67 12.08 -13.53
C HIS A 134 -7.26 12.11 -12.92
N VAL A 135 -6.91 13.18 -12.19
CA VAL A 135 -5.63 13.30 -11.46
C VAL A 135 -5.49 12.19 -10.40
N THR A 136 -6.60 11.79 -9.76
CA THR A 136 -6.59 10.69 -8.77
C THR A 136 -6.27 9.35 -9.41
N TRP A 137 -6.67 9.12 -10.67
CA TRP A 137 -6.38 7.87 -11.39
C TRP A 137 -4.89 7.70 -11.63
N PHE A 138 -4.20 8.78 -12.00
CA PHE A 138 -2.74 8.75 -12.16
C PHE A 138 -2.04 8.40 -10.84
N ALA A 139 -2.51 8.94 -9.71
CA ALA A 139 -1.98 8.61 -8.39
C ALA A 139 -2.21 7.13 -8.04
N LEU A 140 -3.39 6.59 -8.32
CA LEU A 140 -3.73 5.18 -8.07
C LEU A 140 -2.94 4.22 -8.97
N ILE A 141 -2.75 4.56 -10.25
CA ILE A 141 -1.92 3.79 -11.19
C ILE A 141 -0.47 3.76 -10.69
N LEU A 142 0.07 4.90 -10.25
CA LEU A 142 1.42 4.95 -9.67
C LEU A 142 1.54 4.04 -8.45
N CYS A 143 0.54 4.05 -7.56
CA CYS A 143 0.49 3.14 -6.41
C CYS A 143 0.56 1.66 -6.85
N MET A 144 -0.22 1.29 -7.87
CA MET A 144 -0.25 -0.08 -8.40
C MET A 144 1.09 -0.53 -8.99
N ILE A 145 1.82 0.39 -9.64
CA ILE A 145 3.16 0.10 -10.19
C ILE A 145 4.18 -0.12 -9.06
N VAL A 146 4.19 0.75 -8.04
CA VAL A 146 5.10 0.65 -6.90
C VAL A 146 4.87 -0.67 -6.15
N GLY A 147 3.61 -1.02 -5.89
CA GLY A 147 3.22 -2.24 -5.19
C GLY A 147 3.55 -2.22 -3.69
N GLY A 148 3.30 -3.35 -3.03
CA GLY A 148 3.60 -3.57 -1.62
C GLY A 148 5.06 -3.95 -1.34
N CYS A 149 5.35 -4.31 -0.09
CA CYS A 149 6.69 -4.69 0.35
C CYS A 149 7.14 -6.04 -0.23
N SER A 150 8.44 -6.28 -0.26
CA SER A 150 9.05 -7.56 -0.61
C SER A 150 8.67 -8.62 0.43
N GLY A 151 8.35 -9.84 -0.04
CA GLY A 151 7.85 -10.90 0.84
C GLY A 151 6.43 -10.68 1.39
N SER A 152 5.62 -9.87 0.69
CA SER A 152 4.17 -9.75 0.87
C SER A 152 3.39 -10.51 -0.22
N THR A 153 2.07 -10.67 -0.06
CA THR A 153 1.18 -11.27 -1.08
C THR A 153 0.91 -10.37 -2.27
N SER A 154 1.23 -9.07 -2.18
CA SER A 154 0.95 -8.10 -3.24
C SER A 154 1.74 -8.37 -4.53
N GLY A 155 1.36 -7.71 -5.63
CA GLY A 155 2.13 -7.65 -6.87
C GLY A 155 3.01 -6.40 -6.99
N GLY A 156 3.30 -6.03 -8.24
CA GLY A 156 3.99 -4.79 -8.63
C GLY A 156 5.52 -4.90 -8.74
N MET A 157 6.18 -3.74 -8.88
CA MET A 157 7.65 -3.66 -8.84
C MET A 157 8.24 -4.02 -7.48
N LYS A 158 7.41 -3.92 -6.43
CA LYS A 158 7.76 -4.01 -5.00
C LYS A 158 8.46 -2.75 -4.49
N SER A 159 8.06 -2.31 -3.29
CA SER A 159 8.60 -1.14 -2.60
C SER A 159 10.13 -1.14 -2.50
N ILE A 160 10.76 -2.31 -2.30
CA ILE A 160 12.23 -2.43 -2.26
C ILE A 160 12.90 -1.92 -3.55
N ARG A 161 12.33 -2.19 -4.73
CA ARG A 161 12.90 -1.74 -6.01
C ARG A 161 12.77 -0.24 -6.18
N ALA A 162 11.62 0.32 -5.80
CA ALA A 162 11.42 1.77 -5.80
C ALA A 162 12.42 2.48 -4.87
N VAL A 163 12.64 1.97 -3.65
CA VAL A 163 13.65 2.51 -2.71
C VAL A 163 15.06 2.41 -3.28
N MET A 164 15.42 1.30 -3.92
CA MET A 164 16.72 1.15 -4.57
C MET A 164 16.92 2.17 -5.69
N ILE A 165 15.95 2.33 -6.58
CA ILE A 165 16.01 3.31 -7.69
C ILE A 165 16.18 4.73 -7.16
N LEU A 166 15.39 5.13 -6.16
CA LEU A 166 15.50 6.46 -5.54
C LEU A 166 16.88 6.69 -4.90
N LYS A 167 17.45 5.67 -4.25
CA LYS A 167 18.80 5.76 -3.69
C LYS A 167 19.88 5.80 -4.77
N ILE A 168 19.71 5.07 -5.88
CA ILE A 168 20.62 5.13 -7.04
C ILE A 168 20.61 6.53 -7.63
N ILE A 169 19.42 7.07 -7.95
CA ILE A 169 19.26 8.43 -8.49
C ILE A 169 19.92 9.47 -7.57
N ARG A 170 19.67 9.39 -6.26
CA ARG A 170 20.29 10.30 -5.29
C ARG A 170 21.82 10.18 -5.26
N ASN A 171 22.36 8.96 -5.39
CA ASN A 171 23.80 8.76 -5.44
C ASN A 171 24.40 9.32 -6.74
N GLU A 172 23.74 9.13 -7.89
CA GLU A 172 24.16 9.72 -9.17
C GLU A 172 24.18 11.26 -9.11
N PHE A 173 23.14 11.89 -8.57
CA PHE A 173 23.15 13.35 -8.35
C PHE A 173 24.31 13.82 -7.46
N ARG A 174 24.63 13.06 -6.41
CA ARG A 174 25.78 13.37 -5.55
C ARG A 174 27.11 13.13 -6.25
N GLN A 175 27.19 12.16 -7.15
CA GLN A 175 28.40 11.89 -7.93
C GLN A 175 28.65 12.96 -8.99
N ILE A 176 27.59 13.53 -9.58
CA ILE A 176 27.70 14.71 -10.45
C ILE A 176 28.29 15.90 -9.69
N LEU A 177 27.86 16.13 -8.43
CA LEU A 177 28.39 17.21 -7.58
C LEU A 177 29.78 16.90 -6.99
N HIS A 178 30.08 15.62 -6.75
CA HIS A 178 31.33 15.15 -6.15
C HIS A 178 31.87 13.92 -6.91
N PRO A 179 32.60 14.12 -8.02
CA PRO A 179 32.99 13.05 -8.95
C PRO A 179 33.93 11.99 -8.35
N ASN A 180 34.66 12.33 -7.28
CA ASN A 180 35.57 11.41 -6.59
C ASN A 180 34.95 10.69 -5.38
N ALA A 181 33.66 10.91 -5.08
CA ALA A 181 33.02 10.30 -3.92
C ALA A 181 32.60 8.84 -4.21
N VAL A 182 33.13 7.89 -3.46
CA VAL A 182 32.66 6.50 -3.47
C VAL A 182 31.37 6.42 -2.64
N LEU A 183 30.22 6.29 -3.30
CA LEU A 183 28.90 6.27 -2.66
C LEU A 183 28.32 4.85 -2.65
N PRO A 184 28.54 4.05 -1.59
CA PRO A 184 27.94 2.72 -1.47
C PRO A 184 26.41 2.81 -1.40
N LEU A 185 25.71 1.86 -2.03
CA LEU A 185 24.25 1.78 -2.00
C LEU A 185 23.84 0.94 -0.79
N ASN A 186 23.56 1.58 0.33
CA ASN A 186 23.11 0.88 1.54
C ASN A 186 21.58 0.79 1.58
N VAL A 187 21.05 -0.43 1.69
CA VAL A 187 19.62 -0.71 1.96
C VAL A 187 19.56 -1.51 3.26
N ASP A 188 18.84 -0.99 4.27
CA ASP A 188 18.73 -1.60 5.60
C ASP A 188 20.09 -1.98 6.27
N GLY A 189 21.13 -1.16 6.04
CA GLY A 189 22.45 -1.36 6.64
C GLY A 189 23.37 -2.35 5.90
N ASN A 190 22.89 -2.98 4.82
CA ASN A 190 23.71 -3.83 3.95
C ASN A 190 24.07 -3.09 2.67
N ASN A 191 25.36 -3.13 2.30
CA ASN A 191 25.85 -2.55 1.05
C ASN A 191 25.46 -3.48 -0.10
N VAL A 192 24.67 -2.98 -1.04
CA VAL A 192 24.20 -3.76 -2.19
C VAL A 192 25.33 -3.84 -3.23
N PRO A 193 25.87 -5.05 -3.50
CA PRO A 193 26.93 -5.26 -4.48
C PRO A 193 26.48 -4.83 -5.87
N GLN A 194 27.41 -4.33 -6.67
CA GLN A 194 27.14 -3.80 -8.01
C GLN A 194 26.44 -4.82 -8.93
N SER A 195 26.74 -6.12 -8.78
CA SER A 195 26.10 -7.22 -9.54
C SER A 195 24.60 -7.34 -9.31
N LYS A 196 24.10 -7.01 -8.12
CA LYS A 196 22.66 -7.03 -7.80
C LYS A 196 21.93 -5.76 -8.22
N ARG A 197 22.66 -4.72 -8.65
CA ARG A 197 22.05 -3.48 -9.19
C ARG A 197 21.56 -3.64 -10.62
N VAL A 198 22.13 -4.60 -11.36
CA VAL A 198 21.85 -4.87 -12.78
C VAL A 198 20.71 -5.87 -12.98
N THR A 199 20.31 -6.60 -11.94
CA THR A 199 19.25 -7.62 -11.96
C THR A 199 17.85 -7.07 -11.65
N LEU A 200 17.66 -5.76 -11.86
CA LEU A 200 16.38 -5.05 -11.65
C LEU A 200 15.22 -5.65 -12.47
#